data_AF-A0A7C0W2L8-F1
#
_entry.id   AF-A0A7C0W2L8-F1
#
_cell.length_a   1.000
_cell.length_b   1.000
_cell.length_c   1.000
_cell.angle_alpha   90.00
_cell.angle_beta   90.00
_cell.angle_gamma   90.00
#
_symmetry.space_group_name_H-M   'P 1'
#
loop_
_entity.id
_entity.type
_entity.pdbx_description
1 polymer ?
#
loop_
_entity_poly.entity_id
_entity_poly.type
_entity_poly.pdbx_seq_one_letter_code
_entity_poly.pdbx_strand_id
1 'polypeptide(L)'
;MFVNRIEELNYLEKLQKEQGINVNRTKFYPIFILIVIILFSSSFWVWAEKVELTSEEKQWLSEHKIIKIAPDPYFPPIEQIDKDGNYIGISAEFMKIIEKELEIKFQVVPCKDWEEVLQKARNREVDMLPAAAQTPQRAKYMLFSSPYLEFPGVIINRKDSGDIRSIEQLYDKSVAIVSGYVWEDFFRLHHPEINIIPVNSLTEGLRKVSTGEVEVMIGTFGHQQRVSQLAVRIAQELKLPKDKIEGI
;
A
#
# COMPACT_ATOMS: atom_id res chain seq x y z
N MET A 1 -2.25 -6.67 -39.01
CA MET A 1 -2.16 -8.10 -38.64
C MET A 1 -3.54 -8.79 -38.60
N PHE A 2 -4.49 -8.40 -39.47
CA PHE A 2 -5.82 -9.04 -39.59
C PHE A 2 -6.22 -9.40 -41.02
N VAL A 3 -5.45 -8.96 -42.03
CA VAL A 3 -5.72 -9.24 -43.45
C VAL A 3 -5.25 -10.65 -43.86
N ASN A 4 -4.21 -11.20 -43.23
CA ASN A 4 -3.69 -12.54 -43.56
C ASN A 4 -4.58 -13.70 -43.11
N ARG A 5 -5.56 -13.47 -42.24
CA ARG A 5 -6.36 -14.57 -41.66
C ARG A 5 -7.43 -15.09 -42.63
N ILE A 6 -7.93 -14.25 -43.54
CA ILE A 6 -8.92 -14.66 -44.54
C ILE A 6 -8.27 -15.48 -45.65
N GLU A 7 -7.04 -15.14 -46.05
CA GLU A 7 -6.30 -15.89 -47.06
C GLU A 7 -5.89 -17.28 -46.56
N GLU A 8 -5.45 -17.40 -45.30
CA GLU A 8 -5.19 -18.71 -44.68
C GLU A 8 -6.45 -19.58 -44.61
N LEU A 9 -7.60 -19.01 -44.25
CA LEU A 9 -8.86 -19.76 -44.19
C LEU A 9 -9.30 -20.26 -45.57
N ASN A 10 -9.15 -19.43 -46.61
CA ASN A 10 -9.45 -19.82 -47.99
C ASN A 10 -8.49 -20.88 -48.53
N TYR A 11 -7.21 -20.83 -48.14
CA TYR A 11 -6.20 -21.83 -48.52
C TYR A 11 -6.51 -23.20 -47.87
N LEU A 12 -6.91 -23.20 -46.60
CA LEU A 12 -7.27 -24.41 -45.87
C LEU A 12 -8.58 -25.03 -46.38
N GLU A 13 -9.58 -24.23 -46.75
CA GLU A 13 -10.81 -24.75 -47.38
C GLU A 13 -10.53 -25.39 -48.74
N LYS A 14 -9.61 -24.82 -49.51
CA LYS A 14 -9.18 -25.40 -50.79
C LYS A 14 -8.50 -26.76 -50.59
N LEU A 15 -7.58 -26.86 -49.61
CA LEU A 15 -6.91 -28.12 -49.26
C LEU A 15 -7.89 -29.19 -48.76
N GLN A 16 -8.89 -28.82 -47.95
CA GLN A 16 -9.91 -29.77 -47.47
C GLN A 16 -10.75 -30.34 -48.61
N LYS A 17 -11.05 -29.52 -49.62
CA LYS A 17 -11.83 -29.93 -50.79
C LYS A 17 -11.02 -30.81 -51.75
N GLU A 18 -9.73 -30.53 -51.90
CA GLU A 18 -8.82 -31.33 -52.74
C GLU A 18 -8.47 -32.69 -52.12
N GLN A 19 -8.42 -32.81 -50.79
CA GLN A 19 -8.08 -34.05 -50.09
C GLN A 19 -9.29 -34.92 -49.70
N GLY A 20 -10.52 -34.51 -50.02
CA GLY A 20 -11.74 -35.28 -49.71
C GLY A 20 -12.02 -35.47 -48.21
N ILE A 21 -11.39 -34.66 -47.35
CA ILE A 21 -11.52 -34.79 -45.89
C ILE A 21 -12.78 -34.05 -45.45
N ASN A 22 -13.87 -34.79 -45.26
CA ASN A 22 -15.12 -34.26 -44.72
C ASN A 22 -15.01 -34.12 -43.19
N VAL A 23 -14.48 -32.99 -42.71
CA VAL A 23 -14.44 -32.68 -41.28
C VAL A 23 -15.83 -32.23 -40.84
N ASN A 24 -16.59 -33.15 -40.23
CA ASN A 24 -17.95 -32.87 -39.79
C ASN A 24 -17.92 -31.92 -38.57
N ARG A 25 -18.01 -30.61 -38.84
CA ARG A 25 -17.85 -29.51 -37.86
C ARG A 25 -18.79 -29.64 -36.65
N THR A 26 -19.93 -30.31 -36.80
CA THR A 26 -20.93 -30.51 -35.72
C THR A 26 -20.50 -31.50 -34.62
N LYS A 27 -19.52 -32.38 -34.88
CA LYS A 27 -19.04 -33.35 -33.87
C LYS A 27 -17.95 -32.79 -32.93
N PHE A 28 -17.33 -31.66 -33.28
CA PHE A 28 -16.23 -31.08 -32.51
C PHE A 28 -16.67 -30.00 -31.51
N TYR A 29 -17.81 -29.34 -31.76
CA TYR A 29 -18.38 -28.36 -30.82
C TYR A 29 -18.70 -28.91 -29.42
N PRO A 30 -19.28 -30.11 -29.23
CA PRO A 30 -19.57 -30.61 -27.88
C PRO A 30 -18.29 -30.95 -27.11
N ILE A 31 -17.24 -31.43 -27.79
CA ILE A 31 -15.93 -31.72 -27.16
C ILE A 31 -15.23 -30.42 -26.77
N PHE A 32 -15.28 -29.39 -27.62
CA PHE A 32 -14.73 -28.08 -27.31
C PHE A 32 -15.46 -27.39 -26.14
N ILE A 33 -16.80 -27.49 -26.10
CA ILE A 33 -17.61 -26.99 -24.97
C ILE A 33 -17.28 -27.77 -23.69
N LEU A 34 -17.11 -29.10 -23.76
CA LEU A 34 -16.73 -29.92 -22.60
C LEU A 34 -15.33 -29.55 -22.08
N ILE A 35 -14.36 -29.30 -22.96
CA ILE A 35 -13.01 -28.85 -22.58
C ILE A 35 -13.05 -27.45 -21.96
N VAL A 36 -13.86 -26.53 -22.49
CA VAL A 36 -14.07 -25.20 -21.91
C VAL A 36 -14.74 -25.29 -20.54
N ILE A 37 -15.72 -26.19 -20.35
CA ILE A 37 -16.36 -26.43 -19.05
C ILE A 37 -15.38 -27.07 -18.06
N ILE A 38 -14.54 -28.01 -18.49
CA ILE A 38 -13.51 -28.63 -17.64
C ILE A 38 -12.46 -27.58 -17.24
N LEU A 39 -12.03 -26.72 -18.16
CA LEU A 39 -11.10 -25.61 -17.90
C LEU A 39 -11.72 -24.50 -17.01
N PHE A 40 -13.06 -24.34 -17.03
CA PHE A 40 -13.79 -23.47 -16.10
C PHE A 40 -14.03 -24.12 -14.73
N SER A 41 -14.19 -25.45 -14.68
CA SER A 41 -14.39 -26.20 -13.43
C SER A 41 -13.10 -26.39 -12.63
N SER A 42 -11.95 -26.25 -13.28
CA SER A 42 -10.65 -26.09 -12.62
C SER A 42 -10.40 -24.65 -12.13
N SER A 43 -11.45 -23.84 -11.98
CA SER A 43 -11.40 -22.71 -11.07
C SER A 43 -11.15 -23.31 -9.70
N PHE A 44 -9.87 -23.36 -9.32
CA PHE A 44 -9.38 -23.73 -8.02
C PHE A 44 -10.34 -23.13 -6.99
N TRP A 45 -11.05 -23.98 -6.28
CA TRP A 45 -11.53 -23.60 -4.97
C TRP A 45 -10.26 -23.36 -4.17
N VAL A 46 -9.78 -22.13 -4.16
CA VAL A 46 -8.84 -21.69 -3.12
C VAL A 46 -9.71 -21.67 -1.88
N TRP A 47 -9.74 -22.80 -1.16
CA TRP A 47 -10.22 -22.80 0.20
C TRP A 47 -9.25 -21.88 0.93
N ALA A 48 -9.72 -20.71 1.35
CA ALA A 48 -8.96 -19.87 2.26
C ALA A 48 -8.71 -20.73 3.51
N GLU A 49 -7.46 -21.13 3.70
CA GLU A 49 -7.06 -21.93 4.85
C GLU A 49 -7.37 -21.12 6.12
N LYS A 50 -8.23 -21.69 6.97
CA LYS A 50 -8.69 -21.00 8.17
C LYS A 50 -7.49 -20.82 9.10
N VAL A 51 -7.30 -19.62 9.66
CA VAL A 51 -6.19 -19.33 10.57
C VAL A 51 -6.22 -20.30 11.76
N GLU A 52 -5.21 -21.16 11.86
CA GLU A 52 -5.09 -22.11 12.97
C GLU A 52 -4.39 -21.45 14.16
N LEU A 53 -5.19 -21.01 15.12
CA LEU A 53 -4.68 -20.48 16.39
C LEU A 53 -4.34 -21.59 17.38
N THR A 54 -3.26 -21.38 18.12
CA THR A 54 -2.87 -22.18 19.29
C THR A 54 -3.93 -22.11 20.39
N SER A 55 -3.85 -23.02 21.36
CA SER A 55 -4.76 -23.02 22.52
C SER A 55 -4.59 -21.75 23.35
N GLU A 56 -3.35 -21.31 23.51
CA GLU A 56 -2.96 -20.11 24.24
C GLU A 56 -3.52 -18.84 23.58
N GLU A 57 -3.42 -18.72 22.26
CA GLU A 57 -3.99 -17.58 21.51
C GLU A 57 -5.52 -17.57 21.58
N LYS A 58 -6.16 -18.73 21.47
CA LYS A 58 -7.63 -18.85 21.60
C LYS A 58 -8.09 -18.41 22.99
N GLN A 59 -7.40 -18.86 24.04
CA GLN A 59 -7.69 -18.43 25.40
C GLN A 59 -7.50 -16.92 25.54
N TRP A 60 -6.37 -16.39 25.06
CA TRP A 60 -6.08 -14.96 25.13
C TRP A 60 -7.17 -14.12 24.44
N LEU A 61 -7.59 -14.49 23.23
CA LEU A 61 -8.65 -13.78 22.50
C LEU A 61 -10.03 -13.92 23.18
N SER A 62 -10.26 -15.01 23.93
CA SER A 62 -11.50 -15.17 24.70
C SER A 62 -11.59 -14.17 25.87
N GLU A 63 -10.44 -13.81 26.44
CA GLU A 63 -10.30 -12.84 27.53
C GLU A 63 -10.17 -11.39 27.00
N HIS A 64 -9.69 -11.22 25.75
CA HIS A 64 -9.37 -9.92 25.14
C HIS A 64 -10.15 -9.68 23.85
N LYS A 65 -11.48 -9.63 23.95
CA LYS A 65 -12.37 -9.42 22.80
C LYS A 65 -12.31 -8.01 22.19
N ILE A 66 -11.75 -7.04 22.90
CA ILE A 66 -11.58 -5.66 22.44
C ILE A 66 -10.09 -5.35 22.43
N ILE A 67 -9.56 -5.01 21.24
CA ILE A 67 -8.17 -4.58 21.04
C ILE A 67 -8.19 -3.11 20.65
N LYS A 68 -7.48 -2.26 21.38
CA LYS A 68 -7.39 -0.82 21.13
C LYS A 68 -6.39 -0.55 20.01
N ILE A 69 -6.83 0.15 18.98
CA ILE A 69 -5.98 0.54 17.85
C ILE A 69 -5.89 2.05 17.73
N ALA A 70 -4.74 2.55 17.27
CA ALA A 70 -4.59 3.95 16.88
C ALA A 70 -4.08 4.05 15.44
N PRO A 71 -4.96 4.35 14.46
CA PRO A 71 -4.55 4.61 13.09
C PRO A 71 -3.99 6.03 12.93
N ASP A 72 -3.18 6.26 11.89
CA ASP A 72 -2.85 7.62 11.46
C ASP A 72 -4.14 8.33 10.97
N PRO A 73 -4.53 9.47 11.58
CA PRO A 73 -5.75 10.17 11.18
C PRO A 73 -5.69 10.80 9.78
N TYR A 74 -4.50 11.00 9.20
CA TYR A 74 -4.28 11.80 8.00
C TYR A 74 -3.45 11.11 6.90
N PHE A 75 -3.59 9.79 6.74
CA PHE A 75 -2.78 8.98 5.80
C PHE A 75 -3.56 8.26 4.67
N PRO A 76 -4.46 8.93 3.92
CA PRO A 76 -5.16 8.30 2.81
C PRO A 76 -4.21 7.95 1.65
N PRO A 77 -4.45 6.85 0.90
CA PRO A 77 -5.59 5.94 0.98
C PRO A 77 -5.36 4.77 1.93
N ILE A 78 -4.21 4.72 2.61
CA ILE A 78 -3.82 3.61 3.47
C ILE A 78 -4.77 3.58 4.67
N GLU A 79 -4.85 4.69 5.38
CA GLU A 79 -5.72 4.78 6.54
C GLU A 79 -5.98 6.25 6.93
N GLN A 80 -7.19 6.57 7.39
CA GLN A 80 -7.52 7.90 7.90
C GLN A 80 -8.77 7.86 8.77
N ILE A 81 -9.00 8.94 9.52
CA ILE A 81 -10.28 9.23 10.15
C ILE A 81 -11.02 10.23 9.27
N ASP A 82 -12.22 9.89 8.81
CA ASP A 82 -13.05 10.79 8.02
C ASP A 82 -13.70 11.90 8.88
N LYS A 83 -14.36 12.84 8.21
CA LYS A 83 -15.05 13.98 8.85
C LYS A 83 -16.17 13.56 9.83
N ASP A 84 -16.70 12.35 9.67
CA ASP A 84 -17.78 11.80 10.47
C ASP A 84 -17.22 10.95 11.63
N GLY A 85 -15.89 10.85 11.74
CA GLY A 85 -15.18 10.12 12.80
C GLY A 85 -14.94 8.64 12.47
N ASN A 86 -15.22 8.20 11.25
CA ASN A 86 -15.06 6.79 10.87
C ASN A 86 -13.62 6.47 10.47
N TYR A 87 -13.15 5.31 10.89
CA TYR A 87 -11.89 4.74 10.41
C TYR A 87 -12.07 4.09 9.04
N ILE A 88 -11.40 4.64 8.03
CA ILE A 88 -11.52 4.21 6.64
C ILE A 88 -10.16 4.09 5.95
N GLY A 89 -10.11 3.36 4.84
CA GLY A 89 -8.90 3.12 4.06
C GLY A 89 -8.59 1.64 3.89
N ILE A 90 -7.50 1.33 3.21
CA ILE A 90 -7.06 -0.05 2.93
C ILE A 90 -6.81 -0.81 4.25
N SER A 91 -6.11 -0.20 5.21
CA SER A 91 -5.86 -0.81 6.52
C SER A 91 -7.14 -1.01 7.31
N ALA A 92 -8.11 -0.10 7.21
CA ALA A 92 -9.40 -0.25 7.88
C ALA A 92 -10.19 -1.47 7.36
N GLU A 93 -10.19 -1.69 6.03
CA GLU A 93 -10.79 -2.89 5.44
C GLU A 93 -10.03 -4.16 5.84
N PHE A 94 -8.71 -4.10 5.92
CA PHE A 94 -7.91 -5.22 6.39
C PHE A 94 -8.21 -5.56 7.86
N MET A 95 -8.37 -4.55 8.72
CA MET A 95 -8.78 -4.74 10.12
C MET A 95 -10.15 -5.41 10.23
N LYS A 96 -11.13 -5.04 9.38
CA LYS A 96 -12.45 -5.70 9.35
C LYS A 96 -12.36 -7.19 9.01
N ILE A 97 -11.44 -7.58 8.13
CA ILE A 97 -11.18 -9.00 7.81
C ILE A 97 -10.67 -9.71 9.06
N ILE A 98 -9.68 -9.12 9.75
CA ILE A 98 -9.12 -9.68 10.99
C ILE A 98 -10.18 -9.79 12.10
N GLU A 99 -11.03 -8.77 12.29
CA GLU A 99 -12.14 -8.83 13.26
C GLU A 99 -13.05 -10.03 13.01
N LYS A 100 -13.36 -10.30 11.74
CA LYS A 100 -14.24 -11.38 11.34
C LYS A 100 -13.58 -12.75 11.55
N GLU A 101 -12.33 -12.91 11.14
CA GLU A 101 -11.60 -14.19 11.25
C GLU A 101 -11.30 -14.57 12.70
N LEU A 102 -11.02 -13.58 13.56
CA LEU A 102 -10.65 -13.80 14.97
C LEU A 102 -11.84 -13.63 15.95
N GLU A 103 -13.01 -13.23 15.46
CA GLU A 103 -14.20 -12.93 16.28
C GLU A 103 -13.88 -11.95 17.44
N ILE A 104 -13.22 -10.85 17.11
CA ILE A 104 -12.85 -9.75 18.02
C ILE A 104 -13.40 -8.41 17.53
N LYS A 105 -13.15 -7.35 18.32
CA LYS A 105 -13.42 -5.96 17.95
C LYS A 105 -12.19 -5.09 18.11
N PHE A 106 -11.94 -4.26 17.11
CA PHE A 106 -10.98 -3.17 17.22
C PHE A 106 -11.69 -1.90 17.69
N GLN A 107 -11.20 -1.33 18.78
CA GLN A 107 -11.64 -0.04 19.28
C GLN A 107 -10.65 1.03 18.83
N VAL A 108 -11.09 1.94 17.97
CA VAL A 108 -10.27 3.07 17.53
C VAL A 108 -10.12 4.08 18.66
N VAL A 109 -8.88 4.39 19.02
CA VAL A 109 -8.51 5.44 19.97
C VAL A 109 -8.24 6.72 19.16
N PRO A 110 -9.00 7.81 19.39
CA PRO A 110 -8.81 9.06 18.66
C PRO A 110 -7.43 9.67 18.94
N CYS A 111 -6.78 10.15 17.89
CA CYS A 111 -5.50 10.85 17.94
C CYS A 111 -5.57 12.08 17.04
N LYS A 112 -4.90 13.16 17.43
CA LYS A 112 -4.85 14.42 16.68
C LYS A 112 -3.88 14.37 15.49
N ASP A 113 -2.82 13.58 15.58
CA ASP A 113 -1.76 13.43 14.58
C ASP A 113 -0.97 12.13 14.82
N TRP A 114 -0.06 11.81 13.91
CA TRP A 114 0.79 10.62 13.99
C TRP A 114 1.74 10.62 15.20
N GLU A 115 2.19 11.79 15.68
CA GLU A 115 3.06 11.84 16.85
C GLU A 115 2.31 11.42 18.11
N GLU A 116 1.04 11.84 18.26
CA GLU A 116 0.19 11.36 19.35
C GLU A 116 -0.05 9.85 19.26
N VAL A 117 -0.25 9.31 18.06
CA VAL A 117 -0.36 7.86 17.83
C VAL A 117 0.87 7.14 18.38
N LEU A 118 2.08 7.60 18.02
CA LEU A 118 3.33 7.03 18.52
C LEU A 118 3.50 7.20 20.04
N GLN A 119 3.10 8.35 20.59
CA GLN A 119 3.16 8.62 22.02
C GLN A 119 2.26 7.64 22.81
N LYS A 120 1.03 7.44 22.35
CA LYS A 120 0.08 6.48 22.96
C LYS A 120 0.60 5.05 22.90
N ALA A 121 1.23 4.66 21.79
CA ALA A 121 1.87 3.35 21.68
C ALA A 121 3.03 3.20 22.67
N ARG A 122 3.91 4.20 22.79
CA ARG A 122 5.00 4.21 23.79
C ARG A 122 4.49 4.10 25.22
N ASN A 123 3.38 4.78 25.53
CA ASN A 123 2.75 4.76 26.84
C ASN A 123 1.89 3.51 27.10
N ARG A 124 1.77 2.59 26.13
CA ARG A 124 0.90 1.41 26.20
C ARG A 124 -0.58 1.76 26.42
N GLU A 125 -1.02 2.90 25.88
CA GLU A 125 -2.43 3.32 25.90
C GLU A 125 -3.25 2.64 24.78
N VAL A 126 -2.57 2.08 23.78
CA VAL A 126 -3.12 1.34 22.64
C VAL A 126 -2.36 0.01 22.49
N ASP A 127 -3.03 -0.99 21.94
CA ASP A 127 -2.50 -2.34 21.81
C ASP A 127 -1.83 -2.56 20.44
N MET A 128 -2.29 -1.86 19.40
CA MET A 128 -1.78 -2.03 18.03
C MET A 128 -1.88 -0.75 17.19
N LEU A 129 -0.92 -0.56 16.29
CA LEU A 129 -0.95 0.44 15.22
C LEU A 129 -1.19 -0.30 13.89
N PRO A 130 -2.30 -0.04 13.17
CA PRO A 130 -2.61 -0.82 11.98
C PRO A 130 -1.58 -0.63 10.86
N ALA A 131 -1.15 0.62 10.58
CA ALA A 131 -0.24 0.93 9.48
C ALA A 131 1.08 1.59 9.93
N ALA A 132 1.81 0.97 10.86
CA ALA A 132 3.12 1.45 11.30
C ALA A 132 4.28 0.85 10.49
N ALA A 133 5.07 1.71 9.82
CA ALA A 133 6.35 1.28 9.25
C ALA A 133 7.37 0.91 10.35
N GLN A 134 8.14 -0.14 10.14
CA GLN A 134 9.21 -0.53 11.04
C GLN A 134 10.37 0.48 10.97
N THR A 135 10.92 0.85 12.14
CA THR A 135 12.19 1.59 12.24
C THR A 135 12.98 1.07 13.44
N PRO A 136 14.32 1.17 13.46
CA PRO A 136 15.13 0.81 14.62
C PRO A 136 14.70 1.52 15.91
N GLN A 137 14.20 2.75 15.81
CA GLN A 137 13.71 3.53 16.94
C GLN A 137 12.40 2.96 17.49
N ARG A 138 11.50 2.51 16.61
CA ARG A 138 10.20 1.93 16.95
C ARG A 138 10.30 0.50 17.46
N ALA A 139 11.22 -0.30 16.93
CA ALA A 139 11.49 -1.67 17.36
C ALA A 139 11.92 -1.78 18.83
N LYS A 140 12.35 -0.67 19.46
CA LYS A 140 12.66 -0.62 20.90
C LYS A 140 11.43 -0.80 21.80
N TYR A 141 10.22 -0.55 21.30
CA TYR A 141 8.99 -0.59 22.10
C TYR A 141 7.79 -1.23 21.40
N MET A 142 7.92 -1.65 20.14
CA MET A 142 6.88 -2.33 19.37
C MET A 142 7.41 -3.58 18.70
N LEU A 143 6.52 -4.56 18.54
CA LEU A 143 6.70 -5.67 17.62
C LEU A 143 5.95 -5.37 16.32
N PHE A 144 6.45 -5.90 15.21
CA PHE A 144 5.87 -5.71 13.89
C PHE A 144 5.41 -7.06 13.33
N SER A 145 4.25 -7.07 12.68
CA SER A 145 3.81 -8.21 11.88
C SER A 145 4.63 -8.34 10.61
N SER A 146 4.42 -9.42 9.87
CA SER A 146 4.77 -9.43 8.45
C SER A 146 4.09 -8.25 7.74
N PRO A 147 4.79 -7.56 6.81
CA PRO A 147 4.20 -6.44 6.09
C PRO A 147 3.06 -6.95 5.20
N TYR A 148 1.92 -6.27 5.26
CA TYR A 148 0.78 -6.52 4.37
C TYR A 148 0.59 -5.40 3.33
N LEU A 149 1.39 -4.33 3.43
CA LEU A 149 1.46 -3.22 2.48
C LEU A 149 2.91 -2.77 2.30
N GLU A 150 3.30 -2.52 1.05
CA GLU A 150 4.58 -1.91 0.70
C GLU A 150 4.35 -0.75 -0.27
N PHE A 151 4.89 0.42 0.08
CA PHE A 151 4.82 1.60 -0.77
C PHE A 151 6.19 2.26 -0.87
N PRO A 152 6.63 2.65 -2.07
CA PRO A 152 7.86 3.42 -2.21
C PRO A 152 7.68 4.81 -1.60
N GLY A 153 8.79 5.40 -1.16
CA GLY A 153 8.83 6.82 -0.86
C GLY A 153 8.83 7.64 -2.13
N VAL A 154 8.52 8.92 -2.01
CA VAL A 154 8.57 9.86 -3.12
C VAL A 154 9.14 11.19 -2.68
N ILE A 155 9.95 11.77 -3.55
CA ILE A 155 10.30 13.18 -3.52
C ILE A 155 9.27 13.94 -4.35
N ILE A 156 8.68 14.96 -3.74
CA ILE A 156 7.64 15.80 -4.34
C ILE A 156 8.16 17.23 -4.38
N ASN A 157 8.12 17.88 -5.53
CA ASN A 157 8.48 19.28 -5.71
C ASN A 157 7.45 20.01 -6.59
N ARG A 158 7.60 21.33 -6.77
CA ARG A 158 6.72 22.07 -7.69
C ARG A 158 6.95 21.67 -9.14
N LYS A 159 5.90 21.78 -9.97
CA LYS A 159 5.96 21.46 -11.41
C LYS A 159 6.97 22.32 -12.18
N ASP A 160 7.19 23.55 -11.74
CA ASP A 160 8.12 24.52 -12.33
C ASP A 160 9.57 24.36 -11.85
N SER A 161 9.83 23.42 -10.94
CA SER A 161 11.15 23.19 -10.35
C SER A 161 11.95 22.14 -11.14
N GLY A 162 13.28 22.28 -11.10
CA GLY A 162 14.20 21.33 -11.72
C GLY A 162 14.05 19.90 -11.18
N ASP A 163 14.60 18.93 -11.91
CA ASP A 163 14.60 17.53 -11.47
C ASP A 163 15.48 17.34 -10.24
N ILE A 164 15.01 16.49 -9.31
CA ILE A 164 15.80 16.00 -8.19
C ILE A 164 16.19 14.57 -8.50
N ARG A 165 17.49 14.31 -8.68
CA ARG A 165 18.03 13.02 -9.14
C ARG A 165 18.85 12.29 -8.08
N SER A 166 19.16 12.94 -6.97
CA SER A 166 19.91 12.34 -5.87
C SER A 166 19.53 12.97 -4.53
N ILE A 167 19.90 12.30 -3.44
CA ILE A 167 19.62 12.79 -2.07
C ILE A 167 20.47 14.01 -1.74
N GLU A 168 21.69 14.10 -2.27
CA GLU A 168 22.60 15.23 -2.04
C GLU A 168 22.04 16.56 -2.55
N GLN A 169 21.17 16.52 -3.56
CA GLN A 169 20.44 17.68 -4.06
C GLN A 169 19.35 18.19 -3.08
N LEU A 170 19.19 17.53 -1.94
CA LEU A 170 18.30 17.96 -0.86
C LEU A 170 19.04 18.73 0.24
N TYR A 171 20.38 18.70 0.26
CA TYR A 171 21.17 19.27 1.37
C TYR A 171 21.07 20.80 1.43
N ASP A 172 20.81 21.46 0.31
CA ASP A 172 20.60 22.89 0.20
C ASP A 172 19.11 23.28 0.20
N LYS A 173 18.21 22.32 0.45
CA LYS A 173 16.76 22.51 0.31
C LYS A 173 16.02 22.50 1.63
N SER A 174 14.93 23.23 1.67
CA SER A 174 13.88 23.05 2.68
C SER A 174 13.03 21.82 2.35
N VAL A 175 13.09 20.79 3.21
CA VAL A 175 12.44 19.50 2.99
C VAL A 175 11.34 19.26 4.01
N ALA A 176 10.08 19.34 3.59
CA ALA A 176 8.94 19.00 4.44
C ALA A 176 8.79 17.48 4.61
N ILE A 177 8.63 17.04 5.86
CA ILE A 177 8.35 15.63 6.21
C ILE A 177 7.32 15.63 7.34
N VAL A 178 6.34 14.73 7.27
CA VAL A 178 5.37 14.57 8.36
C VAL A 178 6.10 14.10 9.62
N SER A 179 5.85 14.78 10.73
CA SER A 179 6.51 14.50 12.00
C SER A 179 6.29 13.06 12.43
N GLY A 180 7.36 12.41 12.86
CA GLY A 180 7.39 11.03 13.30
C GLY A 180 7.28 10.01 12.17
N TYR A 181 7.17 10.37 10.88
CA TYR A 181 7.15 9.39 9.78
C TYR A 181 8.50 8.69 9.61
N VAL A 182 8.47 7.51 9.00
CA VAL A 182 9.68 6.70 8.73
C VAL A 182 10.78 7.47 7.99
N TRP A 183 10.40 8.39 7.10
CA TRP A 183 11.36 9.21 6.35
C TRP A 183 12.08 10.22 7.24
N GLU A 184 11.42 10.75 8.28
CA GLU A 184 12.09 11.61 9.24
C GLU A 184 13.14 10.83 10.02
N ASP A 185 12.77 9.65 10.55
CA ASP A 185 13.71 8.75 11.23
C ASP A 185 14.91 8.41 10.34
N PHE A 186 14.65 8.07 9.07
CA PHE A 186 15.67 7.71 8.09
C PHE A 186 16.64 8.87 7.81
N PHE A 187 16.14 10.06 7.46
CA PHE A 187 17.01 11.18 7.11
C PHE A 187 17.72 11.75 8.33
N ARG A 188 17.09 11.81 9.51
CA ARG A 188 17.79 12.22 10.74
C ARG A 188 18.95 11.29 11.09
N LEU A 189 18.83 10.00 10.78
CA LEU A 189 19.88 9.02 11.08
C LEU A 189 20.99 8.98 10.02
N HIS A 190 20.64 9.09 8.73
CA HIS A 190 21.58 8.83 7.64
C HIS A 190 22.01 10.07 6.84
N HIS A 191 21.24 11.15 6.93
CA HIS A 191 21.49 12.41 6.22
C HIS A 191 21.15 13.63 7.10
N PRO A 192 21.81 13.78 8.27
CA PRO A 192 21.51 14.84 9.23
C PRO A 192 21.72 16.26 8.67
N GLU A 193 22.42 16.39 7.55
CA GLU A 193 22.62 17.63 6.79
C GLU A 193 21.34 18.15 6.10
N ILE A 194 20.31 17.32 5.92
CA ILE A 194 19.05 17.76 5.31
C ILE A 194 18.29 18.67 6.28
N ASN A 195 17.90 19.86 5.79
CA ASN A 195 17.05 20.78 6.52
C ASN A 195 15.58 20.31 6.51
N ILE A 196 15.25 19.46 7.49
CA ILE A 196 13.90 18.92 7.68
C ILE A 196 12.99 19.97 8.32
N ILE A 197 11.90 20.31 7.62
CA ILE A 197 10.80 21.14 8.11
C ILE A 197 9.63 20.22 8.51
N PRO A 198 9.44 19.93 9.80
CA PRO A 198 8.35 19.05 10.24
C PRO A 198 6.98 19.65 9.92
N VAL A 199 6.04 18.80 9.50
CA VAL A 199 4.62 19.14 9.27
C VAL A 199 3.70 18.13 9.97
N ASN A 200 2.44 18.49 10.19
CA ASN A 200 1.49 17.64 10.92
C ASN A 200 0.71 16.69 10.02
N SER A 201 0.69 16.94 8.71
CA SER A 201 -0.01 16.08 7.75
C SER A 201 0.59 16.20 6.36
N LEU A 202 0.29 15.20 5.53
CA LEU A 202 0.70 15.25 4.14
C LEU A 202 0.10 16.47 3.41
N THR A 203 -1.15 16.81 3.73
CA THR A 203 -1.86 17.95 3.14
C THR A 203 -1.10 19.25 3.38
N GLU A 204 -0.61 19.44 4.61
CA GLU A 204 0.13 20.63 5.00
C GLU A 204 1.46 20.72 4.23
N GLY A 205 2.21 19.62 4.16
CA GLY A 205 3.46 19.57 3.39
C GLY A 205 3.25 19.85 1.90
N LEU A 206 2.25 19.23 1.28
CA LEU A 206 1.95 19.48 -0.14
C LEU A 206 1.54 20.93 -0.40
N ARG A 207 0.77 21.54 0.52
CA ARG A 207 0.41 22.97 0.43
C ARG A 207 1.65 23.86 0.53
N LYS A 208 2.55 23.58 1.47
CA LYS A 208 3.81 24.33 1.64
C LYS A 208 4.69 24.26 0.39
N VAL A 209 4.80 23.08 -0.23
CA VAL A 209 5.52 22.93 -1.52
C VAL A 209 4.81 23.74 -2.61
N SER A 210 3.50 23.58 -2.76
CA SER A 210 2.73 24.25 -3.81
C SER A 210 2.77 25.78 -3.71
N THR A 211 2.91 26.33 -2.51
CA THR A 211 2.99 27.78 -2.25
C THR A 211 4.42 28.31 -2.25
N GLY A 212 5.41 27.42 -2.26
CA GLY A 212 6.83 27.79 -2.19
C GLY A 212 7.33 28.15 -0.80
N GLU A 213 6.57 27.88 0.25
CA GLU A 213 7.04 27.99 1.64
C GLU A 213 8.17 26.98 1.93
N VAL A 214 8.15 25.83 1.26
CA VAL A 214 9.24 24.84 1.24
C VAL A 214 9.47 24.37 -0.20
N GLU A 215 10.67 23.89 -0.51
CA GLU A 215 11.03 23.49 -1.87
C GLU A 215 10.59 22.05 -2.21
N VAL A 216 10.72 21.16 -1.22
CA VAL A 216 10.54 19.72 -1.41
C VAL A 216 9.71 19.16 -0.28
N MET A 217 8.96 18.12 -0.58
CA MET A 217 8.37 17.25 0.43
C MET A 217 8.77 15.81 0.17
N ILE A 218 9.00 15.06 1.24
CA ILE A 218 9.16 13.62 1.17
C ILE A 218 7.96 12.95 1.84
N GLY A 219 7.41 11.95 1.17
CA GLY A 219 6.28 11.17 1.66
C GLY A 219 6.23 9.80 1.01
N THR A 220 5.08 9.15 1.09
CA THR A 220 4.84 7.82 0.55
C THR A 220 4.01 7.90 -0.74
N PHE A 221 4.31 7.05 -1.72
CA PHE A 221 3.73 7.11 -3.07
C PHE A 221 2.20 6.97 -3.12
N GLY A 222 1.58 6.35 -2.10
CA GLY A 222 0.13 6.13 -2.03
C GLY A 222 -0.72 7.38 -2.24
N HIS A 223 -0.14 8.58 -2.13
CA HIS A 223 -0.84 9.87 -2.23
C HIS A 223 -0.99 10.47 -3.65
N GLN A 224 -0.79 9.69 -4.72
CA GLN A 224 -0.79 10.21 -6.10
C GLN A 224 -1.99 11.11 -6.45
N GLN A 225 -3.19 10.79 -5.96
CA GLN A 225 -4.40 11.59 -6.24
C GLN A 225 -4.35 13.00 -5.64
N ARG A 226 -3.62 13.24 -4.54
CA ARG A 226 -3.51 14.57 -3.93
C ARG A 226 -2.42 15.40 -4.61
N VAL A 227 -1.37 14.75 -5.09
CA VAL A 227 -0.30 15.37 -5.90
C VAL A 227 -0.88 15.92 -7.21
N SER A 228 -1.76 15.19 -7.88
CA SER A 228 -2.34 15.63 -9.16
C SER A 228 -3.24 16.87 -9.06
N GLN A 229 -3.82 17.14 -7.88
CA GLN A 229 -4.72 18.26 -7.63
C GLN A 229 -3.99 19.58 -7.29
N LEU A 230 -2.68 19.53 -7.04
CA LEU A 230 -1.87 20.70 -6.68
C LEU A 230 -0.82 21.00 -7.77
N ALA A 231 -0.18 22.17 -7.69
CA ALA A 231 0.88 22.58 -8.62
C ALA A 231 2.23 21.86 -8.36
N VAL A 232 2.17 20.58 -7.96
CA VAL A 232 3.31 19.75 -7.55
C VAL A 232 3.42 18.50 -8.43
N ARG A 233 4.58 17.85 -8.42
CA ARG A 233 4.87 16.60 -9.14
C ARG A 233 5.70 15.65 -8.29
N ILE A 234 5.57 14.34 -8.55
CA ILE A 234 6.54 13.35 -8.07
C ILE A 234 7.80 13.50 -8.92
N ALA A 235 8.91 13.87 -8.31
CA ALA A 235 10.19 14.05 -8.97
C ALA A 235 10.95 12.73 -9.08
N GLN A 236 10.89 11.91 -8.02
CA GLN A 236 11.69 10.69 -7.89
C GLN A 236 11.07 9.73 -6.88
N GLU A 237 11.12 8.43 -7.16
CA GLU A 237 10.83 7.39 -6.17
C GLU A 237 12.05 7.14 -5.27
N LEU A 238 11.79 6.96 -3.99
CA LEU A 238 12.76 6.58 -2.97
C LEU A 238 12.52 5.13 -2.56
N LYS A 239 13.60 4.37 -2.49
CA LYS A 239 13.61 3.05 -1.85
C LYS A 239 14.37 3.17 -0.54
N LEU A 240 13.71 2.83 0.56
CA LEU A 240 14.45 2.61 1.80
C LEU A 240 15.35 1.38 1.59
N PRO A 241 16.65 1.48 1.86
CA PRO A 241 17.53 0.31 1.85
C PRO A 241 17.03 -0.68 2.91
N LYS A 242 16.76 -1.93 2.52
CA LYS A 242 16.17 -2.94 3.43
C LYS A 242 17.05 -3.16 4.67
N ASP A 243 18.37 -3.13 4.49
CA ASP A 243 19.39 -3.21 5.53
C ASP A 243 19.37 -2.04 6.54
N LYS A 244 18.71 -0.93 6.20
CA LYS A 244 18.59 0.26 7.08
C LYS A 244 17.23 0.38 7.77
N ILE A 245 16.27 -0.45 7.39
CA ILE A 245 14.95 -0.58 8.05
C ILE A 245 14.98 -1.73 9.06
N GLU A 246 15.64 -2.82 8.69
CA GLU A 246 15.81 -4.01 9.52
C GLU A 246 16.90 -3.76 10.58
N GLY A 247 16.49 -3.09 11.66
CA GLY A 247 17.24 -3.10 12.90
C GLY A 247 17.12 -4.47 13.58
N ILE A 248 18.07 -5.35 13.23
CA ILE A 248 18.29 -6.74 13.72
C ILE A 248 17.38 -7.79 13.07
#